data_AF-A0A7C2W5F2-F1
#
_entry.id   AF-A0A7C2W5F2-F1
#
_cell.length_a   1.000
_cell.length_b   1.000
_cell.length_c   1.000
_cell.angle_alpha   90.00
_cell.angle_beta   90.00
_cell.angle_gamma   90.00
#
_symmetry.space_group_name_H-M   'P 1'
#
loop_
_entity.id
_entity.type
_entity.pdbx_description
1 polymer ?
#
loop_
_entity_poly.entity_id
_entity_poly.type
_entity_poly.pdbx_seq_one_letter_code
_entity_poly.pdbx_strand_id
1 'polypeptide(L)'
;MTEMKEIVVRVDEEEYRMIINFKKVYDAVLEAESDFNDYMRDVIKEGLDKMLSDLPPKNVNVLLKTLQAMFRENPEFVCNFIVQILKKGSHISKEEEDRIKEIRGHYIA
;
A
#
# COMPACT_ATOMS: atom_id res chain seq x y z
N MET A 1 -1.00 23.19 9.01
CA MET A 1 -2.01 23.19 7.93
C MET A 1 -1.36 22.46 6.75
N THR A 2 -1.93 21.34 6.33
CA THR A 2 -1.41 20.60 5.17
C THR A 2 -1.91 21.27 3.90
N GLU A 3 -1.02 21.50 2.94
CA GLU A 3 -1.39 22.07 1.64
C GLU A 3 -2.27 21.10 0.86
N MET A 4 -3.46 21.55 0.44
CA MET A 4 -4.35 20.75 -0.40
C MET A 4 -3.94 20.89 -1.87
N LYS A 5 -3.91 19.76 -2.58
CA LYS A 5 -3.66 19.70 -4.03
C LYS A 5 -4.88 19.14 -4.74
N GLU A 6 -5.18 19.65 -5.93
CA GLU A 6 -6.31 19.21 -6.75
C GLU A 6 -5.84 18.31 -7.89
N ILE A 7 -6.59 17.25 -8.16
CA ILE A 7 -6.40 16.36 -9.30
C ILE A 7 -7.68 16.39 -10.12
N VAL A 8 -7.57 16.74 -11.41
CA VAL A 8 -8.68 16.74 -12.35
C VAL A 8 -8.48 15.62 -13.37
N VAL A 9 -9.42 14.69 -13.42
CA VAL A 9 -9.43 13.58 -14.38
C VAL A 9 -10.62 13.76 -15.32
N ARG A 10 -10.37 13.63 -16.63
CA ARG A 10 -11.43 13.55 -17.63
C ARG A 10 -11.75 12.08 -17.87
N VAL A 11 -13.01 11.74 -17.71
CA VAL A 11 -13.54 10.39 -17.94
C VAL A 11 -14.57 10.45 -19.05
N ASP A 12 -14.84 9.33 -19.71
CA ASP A 12 -15.94 9.24 -20.65
C ASP A 12 -17.30 9.06 -19.94
N GLU A 13 -18.38 9.03 -20.73
CA GLU A 13 -19.75 8.93 -20.20
C GLU A 13 -20.01 7.58 -19.51
N GLU A 14 -19.38 6.50 -19.98
CA GLU A 14 -19.55 5.17 -19.39
C GLU A 14 -18.88 5.10 -18.03
N GLU A 15 -17.61 5.53 -17.96
CA GLU A 15 -16.84 5.65 -16.72
C GLU A 15 -17.55 6.55 -15.71
N TYR A 16 -18.03 7.72 -16.14
CA TYR A 16 -18.78 8.64 -15.29
C TYR A 16 -20.02 7.97 -14.68
N ARG A 17 -20.82 7.30 -15.52
CA ARG A 17 -22.02 6.58 -15.08
C ARG A 17 -21.69 5.45 -14.11
N MET A 18 -20.60 4.72 -14.33
CA MET A 18 -20.16 3.66 -13.43
C MET A 18 -19.76 4.23 -12.07
N ILE A 19 -18.90 5.25 -12.04
CA ILE A 19 -18.39 5.89 -10.82
C ILE A 19 -19.54 6.45 -9.99
N ILE A 20 -20.43 7.25 -10.59
CA ILE A 20 -21.50 7.91 -9.85
C ILE A 20 -22.52 6.92 -9.27
N ASN A 21 -22.78 5.80 -9.97
CA ASN A 21 -23.73 4.80 -9.49
C ASN A 21 -23.11 3.85 -8.46
N PHE A 22 -21.82 3.54 -8.57
CA PHE A 22 -21.15 2.65 -7.62
C PHE A 22 -21.05 3.27 -6.22
N LYS A 23 -21.06 4.61 -6.11
CA LYS A 23 -21.14 5.30 -4.81
C LYS A 23 -22.27 4.75 -3.92
N LYS A 24 -23.41 4.36 -4.50
CA LYS A 24 -24.55 3.77 -3.75
C LYS A 24 -24.17 2.48 -3.04
N VAL A 25 -23.33 1.65 -3.69
CA VAL A 25 -22.81 0.41 -3.09
C VAL A 25 -21.83 0.76 -1.98
N TYR A 26 -20.95 1.73 -2.22
CA TYR A 26 -19.98 2.19 -1.22
C TYR A 26 -20.67 2.75 0.03
N ASP A 27 -21.65 3.65 -0.12
CA ASP A 27 -22.43 4.20 0.99
C ASP A 27 -23.18 3.11 1.76
N ALA A 28 -23.70 2.10 1.06
CA ALA A 28 -24.36 0.96 1.69
C ALA A 28 -23.38 0.10 2.51
N VAL A 29 -22.15 -0.10 2.03
CA VAL A 29 -21.10 -0.84 2.74
C VAL A 29 -20.61 -0.09 3.98
N LEU A 30 -20.55 1.24 3.92
CA LEU A 30 -20.18 2.08 5.06
C LEU A 30 -21.34 2.33 6.04
N GLU A 31 -22.56 1.93 5.67
CA GLU A 31 -23.79 2.23 6.41
C GLU A 31 -23.98 3.75 6.66
N ALA A 32 -23.44 4.59 5.76
CA ALA A 32 -23.46 6.06 5.89
C ALA A 32 -23.36 6.76 4.51
N GLU A 33 -23.99 7.92 4.38
CA GLU A 33 -23.84 8.77 3.19
C GLU A 33 -22.49 9.49 3.22
N SER A 34 -21.65 9.24 2.21
CA SER A 34 -20.34 9.89 2.07
C SER A 34 -20.36 11.14 1.18
N ASP A 35 -19.43 12.07 1.40
CA ASP A 35 -19.13 13.12 0.41
C ASP A 35 -18.50 12.47 -0.85
N PHE A 36 -18.77 13.01 -2.04
CA PHE A 36 -18.22 12.48 -3.28
C PHE A 36 -16.68 12.51 -3.32
N ASN A 37 -16.04 13.54 -2.76
CA ASN A 37 -14.59 13.62 -2.65
C ASN A 37 -14.04 12.54 -1.72
N ASP A 38 -14.72 12.26 -0.62
CA ASP A 38 -14.30 11.22 0.32
C ASP A 38 -14.36 9.84 -0.36
N TYR A 39 -15.49 9.55 -1.03
CA TYR A 39 -15.66 8.37 -1.88
C TYR A 39 -14.54 8.25 -2.93
N MET A 40 -14.26 9.31 -3.68
CA MET A 40 -13.23 9.27 -4.73
C MET A 40 -11.82 9.11 -4.17
N ARG A 41 -11.50 9.72 -3.01
CA ARG A 41 -10.20 9.52 -2.35
C ARG A 41 -9.98 8.07 -1.96
N ASP A 42 -11.03 7.40 -1.46
CA ASP A 42 -10.95 5.99 -1.09
C ASP A 42 -10.84 5.08 -2.31
N VAL A 43 -11.61 5.33 -3.37
CA VAL A 43 -11.51 4.59 -4.64
C VAL A 43 -10.10 4.70 -5.23
N ILE A 44 -9.52 5.91 -5.24
CA ILE A 44 -8.16 6.14 -5.75
C ILE A 44 -7.14 5.39 -4.88
N LYS A 45 -7.26 5.51 -3.55
CA LYS A 45 -6.35 4.84 -2.62
C LYS A 45 -6.39 3.32 -2.79
N GLU A 46 -7.59 2.72 -2.81
CA GLU A 46 -7.77 1.29 -2.99
C GLU A 46 -7.25 0.84 -4.36
N GLY A 47 -7.47 1.62 -5.41
CA GLY A 47 -6.93 1.36 -6.73
C GLY A 47 -5.40 1.33 -6.76
N LEU A 48 -4.74 2.29 -6.10
CA LEU A 48 -3.28 2.33 -6.00
C LEU A 48 -2.72 1.17 -5.16
N ASP A 49 -3.34 0.86 -4.01
CA ASP A 49 -2.95 -0.27 -3.16
C ASP A 49 -3.13 -1.60 -3.89
N LYS A 50 -4.23 -1.74 -4.66
CA LYS A 50 -4.49 -2.92 -5.48
C LYS A 50 -3.44 -3.07 -6.60
N MET A 51 -3.13 -2.00 -7.33
CA MET A 51 -2.06 -2.03 -8.34
C MET A 51 -0.72 -2.42 -7.72
N LEU A 52 -0.37 -1.87 -6.56
CA LEU A 52 0.88 -2.20 -5.86
C LEU A 52 0.92 -3.64 -5.35
N SER A 53 -0.21 -4.21 -4.94
CA SER A 53 -0.30 -5.62 -4.51
C SER A 53 -0.33 -6.61 -5.68
N ASP A 54 -0.71 -6.17 -6.88
CA ASP A 54 -0.66 -6.98 -8.10
C ASP A 54 0.71 -6.91 -8.81
N LEU A 55 1.49 -5.87 -8.54
CA LEU A 55 2.85 -5.68 -9.05
C LEU A 55 3.93 -6.64 -8.52
N PRO A 56 3.90 -7.20 -7.28
CA PRO A 56 5.00 -8.01 -6.78
C PRO A 56 5.12 -9.25 -7.67
N PRO A 57 6.28 -9.49 -8.26
CA PRO A 57 6.48 -10.66 -9.09
C PRO A 57 6.21 -11.90 -8.25
N LYS A 58 5.49 -12.88 -8.83
CA LYS A 58 5.28 -14.20 -8.20
C LYS A 58 6.61 -14.87 -7.78
N ASN A 59 7.73 -14.40 -8.34
CA ASN A 59 9.08 -14.78 -7.98
C ASN A 59 9.67 -13.86 -6.90
N VAL A 60 9.80 -14.39 -5.69
CA VAL A 60 10.42 -13.74 -4.52
C VAL A 60 11.81 -13.16 -4.83
N ASN A 61 12.60 -13.77 -5.73
CA ASN A 61 13.93 -13.26 -6.05
C ASN A 61 13.89 -11.90 -6.75
N VAL A 62 12.86 -11.62 -7.54
CA VAL A 62 12.73 -10.31 -8.20
C VAL A 62 12.31 -9.25 -7.17
N LEU A 63 11.42 -9.60 -6.22
CA LEU A 63 11.07 -8.71 -5.11
C LEU A 63 12.30 -8.34 -4.26
N LEU A 64 13.15 -9.32 -3.93
CA LEU A 64 14.39 -9.07 -3.19
C LEU A 64 15.35 -8.16 -3.97
N LYS A 65 15.47 -8.34 -5.29
CA LYS A 65 16.27 -7.45 -6.15
C LYS A 65 15.70 -6.04 -6.20
N THR A 66 14.38 -5.88 -6.22
CA THR A 66 13.72 -4.57 -6.14
C THR A 66 14.04 -3.89 -4.80
N LEU A 67 13.94 -4.59 -3.67
CA LEU A 67 14.33 -4.05 -2.37
C LEU A 67 15.80 -3.63 -2.32
N GLN A 68 16.70 -4.43 -2.90
CA GLN A 68 18.12 -4.07 -3.02
C GLN A 68 18.34 -2.82 -3.89
N ALA A 69 17.58 -2.67 -4.97
CA ALA A 69 17.64 -1.48 -5.82
C ALA A 69 17.13 -0.23 -5.07
N MET A 70 16.00 -0.34 -4.36
CA MET A 70 15.47 0.73 -3.51
C MET A 70 16.48 1.15 -2.44
N PHE A 71 17.18 0.19 -1.82
CA PHE A 71 18.23 0.49 -0.83
C PHE A 71 19.39 1.27 -1.45
N ARG A 72 19.80 0.94 -2.69
CA ARG A 72 20.87 1.68 -3.38
C ARG A 72 20.45 3.10 -3.74
N GLU A 73 19.17 3.32 -4.02
CA GLU A 73 18.62 4.62 -4.40
C GLU A 73 18.37 5.51 -3.18
N ASN A 74 17.78 4.96 -2.11
CA ASN A 74 17.48 5.70 -0.88
C ASN A 74 17.68 4.81 0.37
N PRO A 75 18.93 4.63 0.83
CA PRO A 75 19.24 3.68 1.89
C PRO A 75 18.62 4.06 3.23
N GLU A 76 18.56 5.35 3.55
CA GLU A 76 18.00 5.85 4.81
C GLU A 76 16.52 5.53 4.92
N PHE A 77 15.73 5.83 3.87
CA PHE A 77 14.30 5.53 3.86
C PHE A 77 14.05 4.03 4.02
N VAL A 78 14.71 3.19 3.22
CA VAL A 78 14.48 1.75 3.23
C VAL A 78 14.83 1.14 4.58
N CYS A 79 15.99 1.48 5.15
CA CYS A 79 16.39 0.99 6.47
C CYS A 79 15.41 1.42 7.57
N ASN A 80 15.04 2.70 7.60
CA ASN A 80 14.11 3.22 8.60
C ASN A 80 12.72 2.56 8.46
N PHE A 81 12.24 2.37 7.24
CA PHE A 81 10.96 1.74 6.97
C PHE A 81 10.95 0.27 7.41
N ILE A 82 11.97 -0.52 7.05
CA ILE A 82 12.11 -1.91 7.50
C ILE A 82 12.12 -1.99 9.04
N VAL A 83 12.92 -1.14 9.71
CA VAL A 83 12.97 -1.09 11.17
C VAL A 83 11.60 -0.75 11.77
N GLN A 84 10.86 0.19 11.19
CA GLN A 84 9.52 0.54 11.64
C GLN A 84 8.54 -0.63 11.50
N ILE A 85 8.53 -1.32 10.37
CA ILE A 85 7.66 -2.48 10.15
C ILE A 85 7.98 -3.60 11.15
N LEU A 86 9.26 -3.93 11.33
CA LEU A 86 9.71 -4.93 12.29
C LEU A 86 9.34 -4.58 13.74
N LYS A 87 9.43 -3.29 14.11
CA LYS A 87 9.06 -2.80 15.45
C LYS A 87 7.55 -2.74 15.66
N LYS A 88 6.78 -2.45 14.61
CA LYS A 88 5.32 -2.31 14.72
C LYS A 88 4.62 -3.63 15.00
N GLY A 89 5.22 -4.77 14.64
CA GLY A 89 4.93 -6.11 15.20
C GLY A 89 3.48 -6.60 15.19
N SER A 90 2.51 -5.85 14.65
CA SER A 90 1.08 -6.17 14.78
C SER A 90 0.60 -7.23 13.79
N HIS A 91 1.47 -7.68 12.86
CA HIS A 91 1.12 -8.65 11.81
C HIS A 91 2.25 -9.64 11.47
N ILE A 92 3.32 -9.72 12.27
CA ILE A 92 4.40 -10.68 12.01
C ILE A 92 4.02 -12.00 12.68
N SER A 93 3.96 -13.09 11.92
CA SER A 93 3.68 -14.41 12.49
C SER A 93 4.84 -14.85 13.39
N LYS A 94 4.56 -15.72 14.36
CA LYS A 94 5.59 -16.29 15.24
C LYS A 94 6.70 -17.01 14.46
N GLU A 95 6.35 -17.62 13.33
CA GLU A 95 7.31 -18.25 12.42
C GLU A 95 8.29 -17.23 11.81
N GLU A 96 7.80 -16.04 11.46
CA GLU A 96 8.63 -15.00 10.85
C GLU A 96 9.53 -14.33 11.89
N GLU A 97 9.07 -14.19 13.14
CA GLU A 97 9.93 -13.76 14.26
C GLU A 97 11.11 -14.71 14.49
N ASP A 98 10.85 -16.01 14.47
CA ASP A 98 11.89 -17.02 14.72
C ASP A 98 12.90 -17.09 13.57
N ARG A 99 12.45 -16.93 12.31
CA ARG A 99 13.33 -16.77 11.15
C ARG A 99 14.23 -15.53 11.27
N ILE A 100 13.70 -14.39 11.73
CA ILE A 100 14.50 -13.18 11.94
C ILE A 100 15.58 -13.41 13.01
N LYS A 101 15.27 -14.12 14.10
CA LYS A 101 16.25 -14.47 15.14
C LYS A 101 17.34 -15.38 14.60
N GLU A 102 17.00 -16.35 13.78
CA GLU A 102 17.96 -17.25 13.11
C GLU A 102 18.91 -16.46 12.20
N ILE A 103 18.38 -15.56 11.37
CA ILE A 103 19.19 -14.69 10.51
C ILE A 103 20.15 -13.83 11.35
N ARG A 104 19.69 -13.26 12.47
CA ARG A 104 20.56 -12.50 13.39
C ARG A 104 21.73 -13.34 13.88
N GLY A 105 21.52 -14.62 14.20
CA GLY A 105 22.58 -15.52 14.63
C GLY A 105 23.71 -15.68 13.61
N HIS A 106 23.41 -15.58 12.31
CA HIS A 106 24.41 -15.69 11.24
C HIS A 106 25.34 -14.47 11.10
N TYR A 107 24.94 -13.30 11.60
CA TYR A 107 25.69 -12.05 11.44
C TYR A 107 26.40 -11.58 12.71
N ILE A 108 26.11 -12.19 13.86
CA ILE A 108 26.65 -11.80 15.17
C ILE A 108 27.55 -12.92 15.75
N ALA A 109 27.81 -13.98 14.97
CA ALA A 109 28.74 -15.05 15.29
C ALA A 109 30.19 -14.71 14.87
#